data_AF-F8JHY8-F1
#
_entry.id   AF-F8JHY8-F1
#
_cell.length_a   1.000
_cell.length_b   1.000
_cell.length_c   1.000
_cell.angle_alpha   90.00
_cell.angle_beta   90.00
_cell.angle_gamma   90.00
#
_symmetry.space_group_name_H-M   'P 1'
#
loop_
_entity.id
_entity.type
_entity.pdbx_description
1 polymer ?
#
loop_
_entity_poly.entity_id
_entity_poly.type
_entity_poly.pdbx_seq_one_letter_code
_entity_poly.pdbx_strand_id
1 'polypeptide(L)'
;MQMLARLSAISAMLALTCASEGVLSTPASATSDSLRNSLAQKNCRRGTFKDYYLQGNGGDPPSSYKGRVYKLSQDYPSELPVKEEYPWLKIPFRDGGPVDPEAYLRALLDYGLEGNVAVDFYVEDNKIRKWYGSPWMDWNTEVASDWPGTDGREFVHGLTHEFDSAGNTFGERQLEFVDTWAQAYVNDRYAFALGQVYCDPDDPKPGALNPDPTGLNSMPDGAFVIKLLFSTVTEAELPTVKGALEWDADIFVNKSPRFRNEGPLSRYERRIGKVRLIQIDLQVRDERSPTGWLLGTYGYDGNAKGETPWARMTPLGLQWGNNPKVTYAETCKGRNGPCDYKPLTEQWINRQAVKDLATPPLSFNHLGFGGRLAGPVDNPKSSCMGCHQTAGFPMVPILAEFAPNGAVLGLDAEKHPETAQGLRMMYFGNVPGGAVFSDTQLYSSDYSLQLAMGLQNFVSLRCAKDAPSPRPSLCGQLADWTRLQRKAIDSVSVFGTPGPGGAPITPK
;
A
#
# COMPACT_ATOMS: atom_id res chain seq x y z
N MET A 1 13.67 14.53 62.99
CA MET A 1 15.00 13.86 62.96
C MET A 1 14.73 12.38 62.78
N GLN A 2 15.19 11.79 61.66
CA GLN A 2 14.92 10.42 61.17
C GLN A 2 13.43 10.19 60.83
N MET A 3 13.02 10.03 59.56
CA MET A 3 13.42 8.99 58.62
C MET A 3 13.33 9.53 57.18
N LEU A 4 14.50 9.74 56.57
CA LEU A 4 14.72 9.91 55.15
C LEU A 4 15.46 8.64 54.71
N ALA A 5 14.77 7.68 54.12
CA ALA A 5 15.37 6.61 53.32
C ALA A 5 14.27 5.79 52.62
N ARG A 6 14.47 5.57 51.31
CA ARG A 6 13.77 4.62 50.43
C ARG A 6 12.47 5.09 49.77
N LEU A 7 12.62 5.93 48.75
CA LEU A 7 11.81 5.90 47.54
C LEU A 7 12.69 6.35 46.38
N SER A 8 13.46 5.40 45.86
CA SER A 8 14.21 5.53 44.61
C SER A 8 14.22 4.16 43.95
N ALA A 9 13.94 4.14 42.66
CA ALA A 9 13.96 2.98 41.76
C ALA A 9 12.80 1.97 41.89
N ILE A 10 11.69 2.26 41.21
CA ILE A 10 11.06 1.26 40.33
C ILE A 10 10.93 1.94 38.97
N SER A 11 11.96 1.73 38.15
CA SER A 11 12.00 2.13 36.75
C SER A 11 10.84 1.50 35.99
N ALA A 12 10.17 2.31 35.18
CA ALA A 12 9.35 1.84 34.07
C ALA A 12 10.26 1.10 33.07
N MET A 13 10.37 -0.22 33.23
CA MET A 13 10.79 -1.16 32.20
C MET A 13 9.73 -2.26 32.18
N LEU A 14 8.63 -2.03 31.46
CA LEU A 14 7.97 -3.15 30.80
C LEU A 14 8.44 -3.09 29.35
N ALA A 15 9.44 -3.91 29.07
CA ALA A 15 9.75 -4.32 27.73
C ALA A 15 8.48 -4.93 27.12
N LEU A 16 7.92 -4.29 26.10
CA LEU A 16 7.47 -5.09 24.98
C LEU A 16 8.69 -5.92 24.60
N THR A 17 8.62 -7.23 24.76
CA THR A 17 9.55 -8.14 24.09
C THR A 17 9.26 -8.10 22.60
N CYS A 18 9.51 -6.94 21.98
CA CYS A 18 9.88 -6.85 20.60
C CYS A 18 11.16 -7.68 20.45
N ALA A 19 11.25 -8.46 19.39
CA ALA A 19 12.45 -9.20 19.03
C ALA A 19 13.62 -8.25 18.76
N SER A 20 14.26 -7.73 19.81
CA SER A 20 15.47 -6.92 19.75
C SER A 20 16.71 -7.68 20.24
N GLU A 21 16.57 -8.97 20.58
CA GLU A 21 17.70 -9.86 20.80
C GLU A 21 17.79 -10.85 19.65
N GLY A 22 18.68 -10.56 18.70
CA GLY A 22 19.36 -11.58 17.92
C GLY A 22 18.49 -12.56 17.13
N VAL A 23 17.37 -12.13 16.52
CA VAL A 23 16.92 -12.81 15.30
C VAL A 23 18.05 -12.60 14.29
N LEU A 24 18.94 -13.59 14.19
CA LEU A 24 19.73 -13.81 12.98
C LEU A 24 18.74 -13.59 11.84
N SER A 25 18.91 -12.51 11.09
CA SER A 25 18.06 -12.18 9.95
C SER A 25 18.18 -13.35 8.99
N THR A 26 17.26 -14.30 9.11
CA THR A 26 17.12 -15.33 8.09
C THR A 26 16.77 -14.55 6.83
N PRO A 27 17.55 -14.71 5.74
CA PRO A 27 17.28 -13.97 4.52
C PRO A 27 15.82 -14.23 4.12
N ALA A 28 15.13 -13.19 3.65
CA ALA A 28 13.77 -13.27 3.14
C ALA A 28 13.74 -14.18 1.90
N SER A 29 13.78 -15.49 2.15
CA SER A 29 13.89 -16.52 1.13
C SER A 29 12.47 -16.92 0.76
N ALA A 30 12.16 -16.90 -0.53
CA ALA A 30 10.90 -17.44 -0.98
C ALA A 30 10.96 -18.96 -0.96
N THR A 31 9.89 -19.61 -0.50
CA THR A 31 9.69 -21.06 -0.68
C THR A 31 9.87 -21.43 -2.14
N SER A 32 10.54 -22.55 -2.42
CA SER A 32 10.79 -23.01 -3.79
C SER A 32 9.50 -23.23 -4.57
N ASP A 33 9.55 -22.96 -5.87
CA ASP A 33 8.40 -23.10 -6.76
C ASP A 33 7.81 -24.52 -6.75
N SER A 34 8.67 -25.53 -6.68
CA SER A 34 8.26 -26.94 -6.63
C SER A 34 7.45 -27.25 -5.36
N LEU A 35 7.89 -26.74 -4.20
CA LEU A 35 7.20 -26.95 -2.94
C LEU A 35 5.86 -26.20 -2.92
N ARG A 36 5.85 -24.93 -3.35
CA ARG A 36 4.61 -24.14 -3.49
C ARG A 36 3.58 -24.85 -4.37
N ASN A 37 4.00 -25.37 -5.52
CA ASN A 37 3.12 -26.11 -6.42
C ASN A 37 2.62 -27.44 -5.84
N SER A 38 3.45 -28.14 -5.06
CA SER A 38 3.04 -29.40 -4.41
C SER A 38 1.99 -29.19 -3.31
N LEU A 39 1.99 -28.03 -2.67
CA LEU A 39 1.08 -27.65 -1.58
C LEU A 39 -0.11 -26.80 -2.05
N ALA A 40 -0.12 -26.38 -3.32
CA ALA A 40 -1.14 -25.51 -3.88
C ALA A 40 -2.53 -26.17 -3.84
N GLN A 41 -3.54 -25.40 -3.46
CA GLN A 41 -4.92 -25.81 -3.56
C GLN A 41 -5.35 -25.82 -5.03
N LYS A 42 -5.71 -27.00 -5.54
CA LYS A 42 -6.10 -27.17 -6.96
C LYS A 42 -7.60 -27.07 -7.18
N ASN A 43 -8.40 -27.56 -6.24
CA ASN A 43 -9.86 -27.61 -6.33
C ASN A 43 -10.49 -26.33 -5.75
N CYS A 44 -10.37 -25.23 -6.49
CA CYS A 44 -10.82 -23.91 -6.06
C CYS A 44 -11.98 -23.39 -6.91
N ARG A 45 -12.80 -22.53 -6.33
CA ARG A 45 -13.84 -21.76 -7.02
C ARG A 45 -13.36 -20.32 -7.22
N ARG A 46 -12.30 -20.11 -7.98
CA ARG A 46 -11.72 -18.76 -8.18
C ARG A 46 -12.61 -17.89 -9.07
N GLY A 47 -12.50 -16.57 -8.94
CA GLY A 47 -12.94 -15.62 -9.97
C GLY A 47 -14.43 -15.25 -9.97
N THR A 48 -15.06 -15.07 -8.81
CA THR A 48 -16.46 -14.61 -8.71
C THR A 48 -16.62 -13.30 -7.93
N PHE A 49 -15.59 -12.47 -7.91
CA PHE A 49 -15.58 -11.16 -7.28
C PHE A 49 -16.27 -10.11 -8.16
N LYS A 50 -16.73 -9.04 -7.52
CA LYS A 50 -17.30 -7.89 -8.20
C LYS A 50 -16.21 -7.11 -8.94
N ASP A 51 -16.57 -6.60 -10.11
CA ASP A 51 -15.69 -5.77 -10.92
C ASP A 51 -15.57 -4.35 -10.32
N TYR A 52 -16.69 -3.79 -9.88
CA TYR A 52 -16.82 -2.44 -9.31
C TYR A 52 -18.07 -2.32 -8.42
N TYR A 53 -18.20 -1.20 -7.71
CA TYR A 53 -19.36 -0.89 -6.87
C TYR A 53 -19.69 0.60 -6.92
N LEU A 54 -20.93 0.93 -7.31
CA LEU A 54 -21.37 2.32 -7.40
C LEU A 54 -21.76 2.86 -6.02
N GLN A 55 -20.91 3.72 -5.44
CA GLN A 55 -21.22 4.63 -4.34
C GLN A 55 -21.98 4.00 -3.15
N GLY A 56 -21.56 2.82 -2.69
CA GLY A 56 -22.23 2.17 -1.55
C GLY A 56 -23.55 1.45 -1.88
N ASN A 57 -24.16 1.69 -3.05
CA ASN A 57 -25.48 1.16 -3.40
C ASN A 57 -25.44 -0.11 -4.27
N GLY A 58 -24.32 -0.37 -4.94
CA GLY A 58 -24.21 -1.39 -5.96
C GLY A 58 -25.04 -1.05 -7.21
N GLY A 59 -24.65 -1.60 -8.36
CA GLY A 59 -25.43 -1.41 -9.60
C GLY A 59 -24.56 -1.33 -10.84
N ASP A 60 -25.23 -1.42 -11.99
CA ASP A 60 -24.62 -1.25 -13.31
C ASP A 60 -24.44 0.25 -13.65
N PRO A 61 -23.50 0.60 -14.54
CA PRO A 61 -23.32 1.95 -15.04
C PRO A 61 -24.64 2.57 -15.53
N PRO A 62 -24.76 3.90 -15.51
CA PRO A 62 -25.93 4.58 -16.05
C PRO A 62 -26.25 4.07 -17.46
N SER A 63 -27.53 3.84 -17.77
CA SER A 63 -27.94 3.30 -19.08
C SER A 63 -27.53 4.17 -20.29
N SER A 64 -27.22 5.44 -20.04
CA SER A 64 -26.65 6.39 -20.99
C SER A 64 -25.17 6.13 -21.32
N TYR A 65 -24.43 5.45 -20.45
CA TYR A 65 -23.03 5.11 -20.69
C TYR A 65 -22.92 4.04 -21.78
N LYS A 66 -22.11 4.32 -22.81
CA LYS A 66 -21.89 3.44 -23.98
C LYS A 66 -20.44 3.00 -24.15
N GLY A 67 -19.57 3.40 -23.22
CA GLY A 67 -18.16 3.01 -23.22
C GLY A 67 -17.97 1.58 -22.73
N ARG A 68 -16.70 1.15 -22.71
CA ARG A 68 -16.32 -0.13 -22.13
C ARG A 68 -16.51 -0.09 -20.62
N VAL A 69 -17.08 -1.15 -20.07
CA VAL A 69 -17.20 -1.34 -18.62
C VAL A 69 -16.04 -2.21 -18.17
N TYR A 70 -15.36 -1.77 -17.10
CA TYR A 70 -14.26 -2.50 -16.48
C TYR A 70 -14.68 -3.91 -16.09
N LYS A 71 -13.75 -4.86 -16.27
CA LYS A 71 -13.86 -6.22 -15.77
C LYS A 71 -12.61 -6.55 -14.97
N LEU A 72 -12.80 -7.09 -13.78
CA LEU A 72 -11.70 -7.56 -12.97
C LEU A 72 -11.10 -8.80 -13.63
N SER A 73 -9.83 -8.73 -14.04
CA SER A 73 -9.07 -9.91 -14.44
C SER A 73 -8.75 -10.74 -13.20
N GLN A 74 -9.53 -11.80 -12.98
CA GLN A 74 -9.54 -12.61 -11.75
C GLN A 74 -9.42 -14.12 -11.98
N ASP A 75 -9.03 -14.54 -13.19
CA ASP A 75 -8.77 -15.94 -13.55
C ASP A 75 -7.40 -16.40 -12.99
N TYR A 76 -7.23 -16.30 -11.67
CA TYR A 76 -5.96 -16.52 -11.00
C TYR A 76 -5.41 -17.94 -11.25
N PRO A 77 -4.09 -18.09 -11.50
CA PRO A 77 -3.49 -19.38 -11.82
C PRO A 77 -3.70 -20.44 -10.71
N SER A 78 -3.98 -21.68 -11.10
CA SER A 78 -4.06 -22.82 -10.18
C SER A 78 -2.71 -23.44 -9.85
N GLU A 79 -1.69 -23.15 -10.66
CA GLU A 79 -0.30 -23.56 -10.49
C GLU A 79 0.57 -22.30 -10.63
N LEU A 80 1.64 -22.23 -9.84
CA LEU A 80 2.61 -21.15 -9.87
C LEU A 80 3.29 -21.14 -11.24
N PRO A 81 3.11 -20.08 -12.05
CA PRO A 81 3.74 -19.97 -13.36
C PRO A 81 5.26 -19.97 -13.24
N VAL A 82 5.95 -20.55 -14.22
CA VAL A 82 7.43 -20.57 -14.27
C VAL A 82 7.95 -19.14 -14.33
N LYS A 83 9.08 -18.84 -13.66
CA LYS A 83 9.74 -17.53 -13.77
C LYS A 83 10.09 -17.25 -15.24
N GLU A 84 9.74 -16.06 -15.71
CA GLU A 84 10.29 -15.56 -16.97
C GLU A 84 11.77 -15.20 -16.82
N GLU A 85 12.44 -15.01 -17.94
CA GLU A 85 13.76 -14.35 -17.99
C GLU A 85 13.59 -12.85 -17.70
N TYR A 86 13.33 -12.51 -16.43
CA TYR A 86 13.03 -11.16 -16.03
C TYR A 86 14.21 -10.21 -16.30
N PRO A 87 13.97 -9.05 -16.94
CA PRO A 87 15.04 -8.17 -17.40
C PRO A 87 15.89 -7.60 -16.25
N TRP A 88 15.29 -7.36 -15.09
CA TRP A 88 15.97 -6.84 -13.90
C TRP A 88 16.92 -7.84 -13.22
N LEU A 89 16.82 -9.15 -13.52
CA LEU A 89 17.73 -10.15 -12.99
C LEU A 89 19.16 -10.01 -13.56
N LYS A 90 19.31 -9.32 -14.69
CA LYS A 90 20.62 -9.06 -15.33
C LYS A 90 21.44 -8.00 -14.59
N ILE A 91 20.82 -7.24 -13.69
CA ILE A 91 21.47 -6.18 -12.93
C ILE A 91 21.98 -6.79 -11.61
N PRO A 92 23.29 -6.72 -11.34
CA PRO A 92 23.85 -7.33 -10.14
C PRO A 92 23.52 -6.52 -8.89
N PHE A 93 23.62 -7.15 -7.74
CA PHE A 93 23.39 -6.52 -6.43
C PHE A 93 24.70 -6.32 -5.68
N ARG A 94 24.75 -5.27 -4.87
CA ARG A 94 25.80 -5.01 -3.88
C ARG A 94 25.15 -4.42 -2.64
N ASP A 95 25.54 -4.92 -1.47
CA ASP A 95 25.02 -4.45 -0.17
C ASP A 95 23.47 -4.50 -0.08
N GLY A 96 22.87 -5.55 -0.66
CA GLY A 96 21.42 -5.78 -0.65
C GLY A 96 20.61 -4.98 -1.69
N GLY A 97 21.23 -4.08 -2.46
CA GLY A 97 20.56 -3.30 -3.49
C GLY A 97 21.14 -3.50 -4.89
N PRO A 98 20.43 -3.10 -5.96
CA PRO A 98 20.98 -3.11 -7.32
C PRO A 98 22.20 -2.18 -7.43
N VAL A 99 23.23 -2.59 -8.18
CA VAL A 99 24.39 -1.70 -8.45
C VAL A 99 24.01 -0.49 -9.29
N ASP A 100 22.95 -0.63 -10.11
CA ASP A 100 22.35 0.41 -10.93
C ASP A 100 20.84 0.46 -10.66
N PRO A 101 20.42 1.18 -9.60
CA PRO A 101 19.00 1.28 -9.22
C PRO A 101 18.12 1.93 -10.28
N GLU A 102 18.66 2.86 -11.08
CA GLU A 102 17.91 3.54 -12.14
C GLU A 102 17.63 2.58 -13.29
N ALA A 103 18.64 1.82 -13.76
CA ALA A 103 18.44 0.80 -14.77
C ALA A 103 17.51 -0.32 -14.27
N TYR A 104 17.58 -0.66 -12.98
CA TYR A 104 16.69 -1.64 -12.36
C TYR A 104 15.24 -1.17 -12.41
N LEU A 105 15.01 0.07 -11.97
CA LEU A 105 13.70 0.68 -11.98
C LEU A 105 13.14 0.86 -13.40
N ARG A 106 14.00 1.14 -14.40
CA ARG A 106 13.60 1.18 -15.82
C ARG A 106 13.17 -0.19 -16.32
N ALA A 107 13.93 -1.25 -16.01
CA ALA A 107 13.58 -2.61 -16.40
C ALA A 107 12.23 -3.06 -15.81
N LEU A 108 11.91 -2.64 -14.59
CA LEU A 108 10.59 -2.87 -13.98
C LEU A 108 9.48 -2.13 -14.72
N LEU A 109 9.69 -0.85 -15.06
CA LEU A 109 8.69 -0.06 -15.80
C LEU A 109 8.42 -0.69 -17.17
N ASP A 110 9.47 -1.02 -17.91
CA ASP A 110 9.36 -1.61 -19.24
C ASP A 110 8.59 -2.94 -19.20
N TYR A 111 8.88 -3.80 -18.21
CA TYR A 111 8.14 -5.04 -17.98
C TYR A 111 6.64 -4.80 -17.71
N GLY A 112 6.31 -3.81 -16.88
CA GLY A 112 4.93 -3.47 -16.53
C GLY A 112 4.14 -2.81 -17.67
N LEU A 113 4.80 -2.09 -18.57
CA LEU A 113 4.17 -1.42 -19.72
C LEU A 113 3.95 -2.35 -20.92
N GLU A 114 4.79 -3.37 -21.09
CA GLU A 114 4.76 -4.23 -22.27
C GLU A 114 3.42 -4.97 -22.45
N GLY A 115 2.81 -4.75 -23.60
CA GLY A 115 1.47 -5.23 -23.94
C GLY A 115 0.32 -4.45 -23.28
N ASN A 116 0.52 -3.92 -22.06
CA ASN A 116 -0.51 -3.19 -21.31
C ASN A 116 -0.85 -1.83 -21.95
N VAL A 117 0.15 -1.13 -22.48
CA VAL A 117 -0.09 0.15 -23.19
C VAL A 117 -0.98 -0.05 -24.42
N ALA A 118 -0.80 -1.15 -25.17
CA ALA A 118 -1.54 -1.41 -26.40
C ALA A 118 -3.03 -1.75 -26.17
N VAL A 119 -3.38 -2.16 -24.95
CA VAL A 119 -4.76 -2.49 -24.54
C VAL A 119 -5.36 -1.46 -23.59
N ASP A 120 -4.73 -0.28 -23.49
CA ASP A 120 -5.14 0.80 -22.59
C ASP A 120 -5.34 0.33 -21.14
N PHE A 121 -4.49 -0.60 -20.70
CA PHE A 121 -4.54 -1.23 -19.38
C PHE A 121 -5.84 -1.97 -19.04
N TYR A 122 -6.68 -2.30 -20.03
CA TYR A 122 -7.63 -3.42 -19.91
C TYR A 122 -6.88 -4.74 -19.97
N VAL A 123 -6.24 -5.07 -18.85
CA VAL A 123 -5.22 -6.10 -18.71
C VAL A 123 -5.64 -7.50 -19.10
N GLU A 124 -6.94 -7.81 -19.06
CA GLU A 124 -7.50 -9.07 -19.55
C GLU A 124 -7.29 -9.27 -21.06
N ASP A 125 -7.04 -8.19 -21.81
CA ASP A 125 -6.80 -8.24 -23.24
C ASP A 125 -5.33 -8.34 -23.62
N ASN A 126 -4.40 -8.19 -22.68
CA ASN A 126 -2.97 -8.25 -22.97
C ASN A 126 -2.59 -9.61 -23.58
N LYS A 127 -1.95 -9.58 -24.74
CA LYS A 127 -1.56 -10.78 -25.51
C LYS A 127 -0.11 -11.21 -25.29
N ILE A 128 0.69 -10.40 -24.59
CA ILE A 128 2.09 -10.70 -24.27
C ILE A 128 2.17 -11.45 -22.94
N ARG A 129 1.52 -10.93 -21.90
CA ARG A 129 1.44 -11.57 -20.58
C ARG A 129 0.04 -11.48 -20.01
N LYS A 130 -0.30 -12.43 -19.15
CA LYS A 130 -1.51 -12.34 -18.34
C LYS A 130 -1.26 -11.43 -17.14
N TRP A 131 -2.24 -10.56 -16.89
CA TRP A 131 -2.22 -9.58 -15.82
C TRP A 131 -3.56 -9.62 -15.09
N TYR A 132 -3.53 -9.29 -13.80
CA TYR A 132 -4.64 -9.51 -12.89
C TYR A 132 -4.88 -8.30 -11.98
N GLY A 133 -6.05 -8.22 -11.36
CA GLY A 133 -6.34 -7.25 -10.30
C GLY A 133 -6.59 -7.95 -8.96
N SER A 134 -6.36 -7.22 -7.86
CA SER A 134 -6.70 -7.70 -6.51
C SER A 134 -8.23 -7.74 -6.32
N PRO A 135 -8.80 -8.73 -5.63
CA PRO A 135 -10.24 -8.74 -5.35
C PRO A 135 -10.58 -7.77 -4.21
N TRP A 136 -11.87 -7.49 -3.98
CA TRP A 136 -12.36 -6.70 -2.83
C TRP A 136 -11.88 -5.25 -2.73
N MET A 137 -11.47 -4.67 -3.85
CA MET A 137 -11.21 -3.22 -3.98
C MET A 137 -12.43 -2.46 -4.53
N ASP A 138 -13.50 -3.19 -4.90
CA ASP A 138 -14.81 -2.64 -5.25
C ASP A 138 -15.53 -2.06 -4.03
N TRP A 139 -15.25 -2.59 -2.83
CA TRP A 139 -15.64 -2.01 -1.55
C TRP A 139 -14.41 -1.44 -0.84
N ASN A 140 -14.57 -0.42 -0.01
CA ASN A 140 -13.48 0.14 0.77
C ASN A 140 -13.95 0.59 2.16
N THR A 141 -13.10 0.43 3.18
CA THR A 141 -13.36 0.85 4.56
C THR A 141 -12.31 1.77 5.16
N GLU A 142 -11.20 2.04 4.45
CA GLU A 142 -9.98 2.56 5.09
C GLU A 142 -9.48 3.91 4.56
N VAL A 143 -10.04 4.48 3.49
CA VAL A 143 -9.60 5.82 3.06
C VAL A 143 -10.15 6.81 4.09
N ALA A 144 -9.25 7.27 4.96
CA ALA A 144 -9.50 7.80 6.30
C ALA A 144 -10.42 9.03 6.41
N SER A 145 -10.89 9.56 5.29
CA SER A 145 -11.86 10.65 5.24
C SER A 145 -13.27 10.14 5.07
N ASP A 146 -13.54 9.16 4.21
CA ASP A 146 -14.82 9.00 3.53
C ASP A 146 -15.67 7.82 4.04
N TRP A 147 -16.97 7.82 3.68
CA TRP A 147 -17.90 6.79 4.16
C TRP A 147 -17.58 5.42 3.56
N PRO A 148 -17.63 4.32 4.35
CA PRO A 148 -17.40 2.98 3.84
C PRO A 148 -18.25 2.67 2.59
N GLY A 149 -17.60 2.08 1.59
CA GLY A 149 -18.22 1.71 0.31
C GLY A 149 -18.30 2.83 -0.72
N THR A 150 -17.82 4.04 -0.41
CA THR A 150 -17.87 5.17 -1.34
C THR A 150 -16.61 5.39 -2.15
N ASP A 151 -15.48 4.74 -1.79
CA ASP A 151 -14.15 4.91 -2.43
C ASP A 151 -13.75 3.75 -3.34
N GLY A 152 -14.62 2.74 -3.47
CA GLY A 152 -14.37 1.56 -4.28
C GLY A 152 -14.17 1.85 -5.77
N ARG A 153 -13.79 0.79 -6.51
CA ARG A 153 -13.56 0.83 -7.95
C ARG A 153 -14.67 1.54 -8.71
N GLU A 154 -14.27 2.47 -9.57
CA GLU A 154 -15.13 3.05 -10.59
C GLU A 154 -15.28 2.11 -11.81
N PHE A 155 -16.31 2.33 -12.63
CA PHE A 155 -16.75 1.32 -13.61
C PHE A 155 -16.11 1.42 -15.00
N VAL A 156 -15.29 2.44 -15.29
CA VAL A 156 -14.70 2.66 -16.62
C VAL A 156 -13.37 1.92 -16.77
N HIS A 157 -12.44 2.15 -15.85
CA HIS A 157 -11.08 1.59 -15.81
C HIS A 157 -10.81 0.78 -14.54
N GLY A 158 -11.75 0.71 -13.60
CA GLY A 158 -11.58 0.00 -12.33
C GLY A 158 -10.79 0.77 -11.29
N LEU A 159 -10.62 2.09 -11.43
CA LEU A 159 -9.80 2.87 -10.48
C LEU A 159 -10.46 2.94 -9.09
N THR A 160 -9.69 2.67 -8.04
CA THR A 160 -10.08 2.90 -6.64
C THR A 160 -9.67 4.31 -6.23
N HIS A 161 -10.50 5.02 -5.44
CA HIS A 161 -10.10 6.30 -4.85
C HIS A 161 -9.10 6.04 -3.72
N GLU A 162 -7.98 6.74 -3.75
CA GLU A 162 -6.84 6.47 -2.85
C GLU A 162 -6.67 7.58 -1.82
N PHE A 163 -6.63 8.83 -2.26
CA PHE A 163 -6.23 9.96 -1.41
C PHE A 163 -6.79 11.30 -1.89
N ASP A 164 -7.16 12.15 -0.94
CA ASP A 164 -7.53 13.54 -1.16
C ASP A 164 -6.33 14.46 -0.87
N SER A 165 -5.83 15.15 -1.89
CA SER A 165 -4.73 16.12 -1.71
C SER A 165 -5.30 17.51 -1.50
N ALA A 166 -5.08 18.09 -0.31
CA ALA A 166 -5.47 19.47 0.01
C ALA A 166 -4.71 20.49 -0.85
N GLY A 167 -5.19 21.73 -0.90
CA GLY A 167 -4.48 22.82 -1.57
C GLY A 167 -3.02 22.95 -1.10
N ASN A 168 -2.15 23.35 -2.01
CA ASN A 168 -0.70 23.47 -1.85
C ASN A 168 0.05 22.13 -1.65
N THR A 169 -0.59 20.99 -1.88
CA THR A 169 0.08 19.67 -1.79
C THR A 169 1.05 19.47 -2.94
N PHE A 170 0.62 19.65 -4.19
CA PHE A 170 1.47 19.43 -5.38
C PHE A 170 2.21 20.69 -5.86
N GLY A 171 1.80 21.86 -5.39
CA GLY A 171 2.44 23.13 -5.72
C GLY A 171 1.56 24.33 -5.36
N GLU A 172 2.15 25.52 -5.39
CA GLU A 172 1.52 26.77 -4.92
C GLU A 172 0.26 27.16 -5.72
N ARG A 173 0.07 26.59 -6.91
CA ARG A 173 -1.08 26.86 -7.79
C ARG A 173 -2.28 25.96 -7.53
N GLN A 174 -2.10 24.87 -6.81
CA GLN A 174 -3.20 24.00 -6.43
C GLN A 174 -3.93 24.62 -5.23
N LEU A 175 -5.01 25.35 -5.47
CA LEU A 175 -5.73 26.05 -4.39
C LEU A 175 -6.81 25.19 -3.72
N GLU A 176 -7.37 24.24 -4.47
CA GLU A 176 -8.46 23.38 -4.05
C GLU A 176 -8.00 21.93 -3.81
N PHE A 177 -8.90 21.13 -3.25
CA PHE A 177 -8.70 19.69 -3.18
C PHE A 177 -8.66 19.05 -4.56
N VAL A 178 -7.80 18.05 -4.72
CA VAL A 178 -7.80 17.15 -5.87
C VAL A 178 -7.79 15.70 -5.39
N ASP A 179 -8.58 14.86 -6.05
CA ASP A 179 -8.64 13.43 -5.77
C ASP A 179 -7.55 12.67 -6.54
N THR A 180 -7.05 11.59 -5.93
CA THR A 180 -6.21 10.58 -6.56
C THR A 180 -6.97 9.26 -6.72
N TRP A 181 -6.88 8.67 -7.91
CA TRP A 181 -7.54 7.44 -8.32
C TRP A 181 -6.51 6.49 -8.90
N ALA A 182 -6.50 5.22 -8.49
CA ALA A 182 -5.47 4.29 -8.92
C ALA A 182 -5.99 2.87 -9.17
N GLN A 183 -5.24 2.13 -9.98
CA GLN A 183 -5.42 0.69 -10.13
C GLN A 183 -4.05 0.03 -10.14
N ALA A 184 -3.92 -1.05 -9.37
CA ALA A 184 -2.75 -1.90 -9.35
C ALA A 184 -2.99 -3.14 -10.21
N TYR A 185 -2.01 -3.48 -11.03
CA TYR A 185 -2.01 -4.63 -11.91
C TYR A 185 -0.89 -5.55 -11.49
N VAL A 186 -1.20 -6.83 -11.32
CA VAL A 186 -0.28 -7.81 -10.77
C VAL A 186 0.02 -8.89 -11.81
N ASN A 187 1.26 -9.37 -11.86
CA ASN A 187 1.62 -10.46 -12.76
C ASN A 187 1.04 -11.80 -12.28
N ASP A 188 1.19 -12.82 -13.10
CA ASP A 188 0.66 -14.16 -12.89
C ASP A 188 1.21 -14.86 -11.64
N ARG A 189 2.49 -14.64 -11.28
CA ARG A 189 3.09 -15.18 -10.05
C ARG A 189 2.51 -14.56 -8.80
N TYR A 190 2.31 -13.24 -8.77
CA TYR A 190 1.58 -12.58 -7.69
C TYR A 190 0.13 -13.08 -7.63
N ALA A 191 -0.54 -13.15 -8.79
CA ALA A 191 -1.92 -13.59 -8.92
C ALA A 191 -2.15 -15.02 -8.44
N PHE A 192 -1.17 -15.92 -8.62
CA PHE A 192 -1.22 -17.27 -8.06
C PHE A 192 -1.43 -17.24 -6.54
N ALA A 193 -0.66 -16.41 -5.84
CA ALA A 193 -0.72 -16.29 -4.38
C ALA A 193 -2.08 -15.71 -3.93
N LEU A 194 -2.59 -14.69 -4.62
CA LEU A 194 -3.96 -14.22 -4.42
C LEU A 194 -4.99 -15.35 -4.61
N GLY A 195 -4.84 -16.13 -5.68
CA GLY A 195 -5.69 -17.28 -5.98
C GLY A 195 -5.64 -18.40 -4.95
N GLN A 196 -4.58 -18.49 -4.13
CA GLN A 196 -4.54 -19.42 -2.99
C GLN A 196 -5.32 -18.87 -1.79
N VAL A 197 -5.15 -17.58 -1.46
CA VAL A 197 -5.93 -16.93 -0.39
C VAL A 197 -7.42 -17.01 -0.68
N TYR A 198 -7.78 -16.78 -1.94
CA TYR A 198 -9.15 -16.74 -2.44
C TYR A 198 -9.55 -18.01 -3.20
N CYS A 199 -9.01 -19.17 -2.79
CA CYS A 199 -9.41 -20.45 -3.36
C CYS A 199 -10.93 -20.71 -3.20
N ASP A 200 -11.51 -20.21 -2.11
CA ASP A 200 -12.95 -20.01 -1.95
C ASP A 200 -13.24 -18.50 -1.79
N PRO A 201 -13.97 -17.88 -2.73
CA PRO A 201 -14.25 -16.44 -2.73
C PRO A 201 -15.20 -16.04 -1.61
N ASP A 202 -15.98 -16.99 -1.07
CA ASP A 202 -16.92 -16.78 0.03
C ASP A 202 -16.29 -17.13 1.40
N ASP A 203 -15.10 -17.74 1.44
CA ASP A 203 -14.38 -18.13 2.66
C ASP A 203 -12.84 -18.04 2.50
N PRO A 204 -12.28 -16.83 2.35
CA PRO A 204 -10.85 -16.64 2.10
C PRO A 204 -9.99 -17.13 3.27
N LYS A 205 -8.79 -17.61 2.94
CA LYS A 205 -7.79 -18.14 3.88
C LYS A 205 -6.51 -17.31 3.78
N PRO A 206 -6.34 -16.24 4.58
CA PRO A 206 -5.17 -15.36 4.47
C PRO A 206 -3.84 -16.12 4.59
N GLY A 207 -3.76 -17.09 5.50
CA GLY A 207 -2.58 -17.94 5.68
C GLY A 207 -2.29 -18.93 4.53
N ALA A 208 -3.11 -18.96 3.48
CA ALA A 208 -2.85 -19.74 2.27
C ALA A 208 -2.01 -18.97 1.23
N LEU A 209 -1.64 -17.71 1.48
CA LEU A 209 -0.80 -16.93 0.56
C LEU A 209 0.51 -17.67 0.24
N ASN A 210 1.09 -18.29 1.27
CA ASN A 210 2.14 -19.30 1.11
C ASN A 210 1.76 -20.57 1.89
N PRO A 211 1.47 -21.69 1.22
CA PRO A 211 1.06 -22.92 1.89
C PRO A 211 2.24 -23.69 2.53
N ASP A 212 3.43 -23.08 2.67
CA ASP A 212 4.66 -23.70 3.17
C ASP A 212 4.64 -23.96 4.69
N PRO A 213 5.09 -25.14 5.17
CA PRO A 213 5.30 -25.42 6.59
C PRO A 213 6.28 -24.51 7.34
N THR A 214 7.10 -23.69 6.66
CA THR A 214 7.96 -22.67 7.34
C THR A 214 7.14 -21.59 8.07
N GLY A 215 5.86 -21.45 7.75
CA GLY A 215 4.95 -20.50 8.40
C GLY A 215 5.09 -19.05 7.93
N LEU A 216 6.04 -18.74 7.04
CA LEU A 216 6.15 -17.42 6.42
C LEU A 216 5.11 -17.26 5.31
N ASN A 217 4.23 -16.26 5.43
CA ASN A 217 3.15 -16.02 4.49
C ASN A 217 3.59 -15.05 3.37
N SER A 218 4.54 -15.49 2.53
CA SER A 218 5.20 -14.65 1.51
C SER A 218 4.72 -14.89 0.07
N MET A 219 4.78 -13.86 -0.76
CA MET A 219 4.63 -13.97 -2.21
C MET A 219 5.77 -14.77 -2.83
N PRO A 220 5.53 -15.47 -3.96
CA PRO A 220 6.59 -16.14 -4.70
C PRO A 220 7.57 -15.12 -5.30
N ASP A 221 8.85 -15.50 -5.38
CA ASP A 221 9.87 -14.68 -6.03
C ASP A 221 9.49 -14.36 -7.48
N GLY A 222 9.74 -13.12 -7.94
CA GLY A 222 9.25 -12.62 -9.24
C GLY A 222 7.80 -12.15 -9.25
N ALA A 223 7.07 -12.21 -8.12
CA ALA A 223 5.79 -11.50 -7.99
C ALA A 223 6.00 -9.99 -8.23
N PHE A 224 5.14 -9.39 -9.04
CA PHE A 224 5.32 -8.02 -9.51
C PHE A 224 4.00 -7.26 -9.52
N VAL A 225 4.07 -5.97 -9.20
CA VAL A 225 2.97 -5.00 -9.25
C VAL A 225 3.42 -3.77 -10.04
N ILE A 226 2.56 -3.31 -10.94
CA ILE A 226 2.56 -1.94 -11.47
C ILE A 226 1.26 -1.26 -11.07
N LYS A 227 1.35 -0.13 -10.38
CA LYS A 227 0.21 0.69 -9.98
C LYS A 227 0.25 2.01 -10.73
N LEU A 228 -0.83 2.33 -11.42
CA LEU A 228 -1.00 3.62 -12.08
C LEU A 228 -1.84 4.52 -11.17
N LEU A 229 -1.35 5.74 -10.91
CA LEU A 229 -2.02 6.71 -10.05
C LEU A 229 -2.32 7.96 -10.85
N PHE A 230 -3.61 8.27 -10.95
CA PHE A 230 -4.15 9.40 -11.66
C PHE A 230 -4.70 10.43 -10.69
N SER A 231 -4.68 11.71 -11.08
CA SER A 231 -5.28 12.78 -10.29
C SER A 231 -6.23 13.63 -11.11
N THR A 232 -7.22 14.21 -10.43
CA THR A 232 -8.15 15.21 -10.99
C THR A 232 -7.52 16.60 -11.14
N VAL A 233 -6.23 16.74 -10.85
CA VAL A 233 -5.46 17.98 -11.00
C VAL A 233 -5.43 18.45 -12.45
N THR A 234 -5.51 19.76 -12.64
CA THR A 234 -5.42 20.41 -13.96
C THR A 234 -4.00 20.87 -14.27
N GLU A 235 -3.70 21.15 -15.54
CA GLU A 235 -2.41 21.74 -15.94
C GLU A 235 -2.17 23.12 -15.30
N ALA A 236 -3.22 23.84 -14.93
CA ALA A 236 -3.10 25.13 -14.23
C ALA A 236 -2.61 24.95 -12.78
N GLU A 237 -3.13 23.91 -12.10
CA GLU A 237 -2.78 23.59 -10.71
C GLU A 237 -1.43 22.89 -10.60
N LEU A 238 -1.12 21.98 -11.53
CA LEU A 238 0.16 21.26 -11.59
C LEU A 238 0.70 21.24 -13.03
N PRO A 239 1.52 22.23 -13.44
CA PRO A 239 2.00 22.35 -14.82
C PRO A 239 2.81 21.16 -15.35
N THR A 240 3.37 20.32 -14.46
CA THR A 240 4.11 19.12 -14.87
C THR A 240 3.21 18.09 -15.54
N VAL A 241 1.89 18.11 -15.35
CA VAL A 241 0.96 17.16 -16.01
C VAL A 241 0.66 17.48 -17.47
N LYS A 242 1.34 18.48 -18.06
CA LYS A 242 1.18 18.82 -19.47
C LYS A 242 1.43 17.61 -20.37
N GLY A 243 0.43 17.28 -21.18
CA GLY A 243 0.47 16.13 -22.09
C GLY A 243 0.50 14.76 -21.40
N ALA A 244 0.12 14.69 -20.11
CA ALA A 244 -0.06 13.42 -19.40
C ALA A 244 -1.13 12.56 -20.09
N LEU A 245 -1.06 11.25 -19.85
CA LEU A 245 -2.15 10.35 -20.22
C LEU A 245 -3.41 10.77 -19.47
N GLU A 246 -4.51 10.94 -20.21
CA GLU A 246 -5.83 11.25 -19.67
C GLU A 246 -6.77 10.06 -19.85
N TRP A 247 -7.52 9.75 -18.80
CA TRP A 247 -8.66 8.85 -18.87
C TRP A 247 -9.92 9.57 -18.39
N ASP A 248 -11.07 9.15 -18.92
CA ASP A 248 -12.36 9.48 -18.35
C ASP A 248 -12.72 8.39 -17.32
N ALA A 249 -13.09 8.77 -16.10
CA ALA A 249 -13.40 7.86 -15.00
C ALA A 249 -14.62 8.34 -14.21
N ASP A 250 -15.34 7.44 -13.54
CA ASP A 250 -16.46 7.83 -12.66
C ASP A 250 -15.95 8.30 -11.29
N ILE A 251 -15.76 9.62 -11.17
CA ILE A 251 -15.07 10.28 -10.05
C ILE A 251 -16.01 11.21 -9.28
N PHE A 252 -15.61 11.60 -8.06
CA PHE A 252 -16.42 12.50 -7.23
C PHE A 252 -16.67 13.85 -7.91
N VAL A 253 -17.93 14.29 -7.88
CA VAL A 253 -18.34 15.62 -8.35
C VAL A 253 -17.78 16.71 -7.44
N ASN A 254 -17.75 16.47 -6.13
CA ASN A 254 -17.15 17.36 -5.15
C ASN A 254 -15.89 16.71 -4.57
N LYS A 255 -14.74 17.35 -4.83
CA LYS A 255 -13.41 16.89 -4.42
C LYS A 255 -13.07 17.14 -2.96
N SER A 256 -13.89 17.91 -2.23
CA SER A 256 -13.65 18.18 -0.82
C SER A 256 -14.17 17.03 0.05
N PRO A 257 -13.31 16.24 0.70
CA PRO A 257 -13.76 15.20 1.64
C PRO A 257 -14.59 15.81 2.77
N ARG A 258 -14.23 17.01 3.24
CA ARG A 258 -15.01 17.70 4.28
C ARG A 258 -16.47 17.90 3.87
N PHE A 259 -16.72 18.37 2.66
CA PHE A 259 -18.09 18.56 2.17
C PHE A 259 -18.84 17.23 2.09
N ARG A 260 -18.20 16.18 1.56
CA ARG A 260 -18.79 14.85 1.43
C ARG A 260 -19.17 14.27 2.80
N ASN A 261 -18.27 14.36 3.78
CA ASN A 261 -18.42 13.80 5.12
C ASN A 261 -19.41 14.52 6.03
N GLU A 262 -19.60 15.83 5.87
CA GLU A 262 -20.55 16.62 6.67
C GLU A 262 -22.02 16.45 6.23
N GLY A 263 -22.32 15.56 5.28
CA GLY A 263 -23.69 15.40 4.77
C GLY A 263 -24.10 13.96 4.48
N PRO A 264 -25.27 13.78 3.84
CA PRO A 264 -25.79 12.45 3.53
C PRO A 264 -24.96 11.75 2.45
N LEU A 265 -25.15 10.42 2.32
CA LEU A 265 -24.50 9.58 1.30
C LEU A 265 -24.63 10.13 -0.13
N SER A 266 -25.70 10.87 -0.44
CA SER A 266 -25.88 11.52 -1.75
C SER A 266 -24.84 12.59 -2.08
N ARG A 267 -24.04 13.06 -1.11
CA ARG A 267 -22.90 13.97 -1.35
C ARG A 267 -21.68 13.27 -1.93
N TYR A 268 -21.62 11.95 -1.87
CA TYR A 268 -20.60 11.14 -2.54
C TYR A 268 -20.90 10.96 -4.04
N GLU A 269 -21.64 11.90 -4.63
CA GLU A 269 -22.01 11.87 -6.05
C GLU A 269 -20.76 11.71 -6.93
N ARG A 270 -20.78 10.72 -7.82
CA ARG A 270 -19.76 10.48 -8.84
C ARG A 270 -20.36 10.69 -10.22
N ARG A 271 -19.54 11.18 -11.14
CA ARG A 271 -19.85 11.33 -12.57
C ARG A 271 -18.58 11.12 -13.38
N ILE A 272 -18.75 10.81 -14.67
CA ILE A 272 -17.64 10.77 -15.62
C ILE A 272 -16.91 12.12 -15.64
N GLY A 273 -15.62 12.08 -15.33
CA GLY A 273 -14.72 13.22 -15.35
C GLY A 273 -13.29 12.80 -15.70
N LYS A 274 -12.42 13.78 -15.94
CA LYS A 274 -11.05 13.54 -16.40
C LYS A 274 -10.08 13.33 -15.24
N VAL A 275 -9.23 12.32 -15.37
CA VAL A 275 -8.08 12.07 -14.50
C VAL A 275 -6.79 11.99 -15.33
N ARG A 276 -5.67 12.43 -14.75
CA ARG A 276 -4.35 12.51 -15.41
C ARG A 276 -3.33 11.65 -14.70
N LEU A 277 -2.56 10.85 -15.43
CA LEU A 277 -1.48 10.06 -14.85
C LEU A 277 -0.44 10.99 -14.22
N ILE A 278 -0.19 10.83 -12.92
CA ILE A 278 0.81 11.63 -12.20
C ILE A 278 1.91 10.79 -11.57
N GLN A 279 1.63 9.52 -11.24
CA GLN A 279 2.58 8.65 -10.57
C GLN A 279 2.42 7.21 -11.03
N ILE A 280 3.53 6.46 -11.07
CA ILE A 280 3.54 5.01 -11.23
C ILE A 280 4.36 4.42 -10.10
N ASP A 281 3.76 3.50 -9.34
CA ASP A 281 4.49 2.72 -8.34
C ASP A 281 4.74 1.30 -8.85
N LEU A 282 5.93 0.81 -8.56
CA LEU A 282 6.40 -0.52 -8.95
C LEU A 282 6.84 -1.26 -7.70
N GLN A 283 6.42 -2.51 -7.59
CA GLN A 283 6.84 -3.40 -6.51
C GLN A 283 7.24 -4.75 -7.10
N VAL A 284 8.38 -5.29 -6.68
CA VAL A 284 8.85 -6.60 -7.14
C VAL A 284 9.42 -7.42 -6.00
N ARG A 285 9.03 -8.69 -5.93
CA ARG A 285 9.63 -9.69 -5.06
C ARG A 285 10.92 -10.16 -5.72
N ASP A 286 12.05 -9.86 -5.08
CA ASP A 286 13.38 -10.30 -5.50
C ASP A 286 14.15 -10.74 -4.25
N GLU A 287 14.44 -12.03 -4.15
CA GLU A 287 15.14 -12.64 -3.01
C GLU A 287 16.57 -12.10 -2.78
N ARG A 288 17.14 -11.35 -3.72
CA ARG A 288 18.42 -10.66 -3.54
C ARG A 288 18.29 -9.43 -2.62
N SER A 289 17.08 -8.90 -2.42
CA SER A 289 16.79 -7.82 -1.47
C SER A 289 16.74 -8.32 -0.01
N PRO A 290 17.26 -7.58 0.98
CA PRO A 290 17.20 -7.95 2.40
C PRO A 290 15.79 -8.21 2.92
N THR A 291 14.81 -7.41 2.50
CA THR A 291 13.40 -7.59 2.87
C THR A 291 12.69 -8.60 1.97
N GLY A 292 13.31 -8.97 0.85
CA GLY A 292 12.72 -9.73 -0.24
C GLY A 292 11.95 -8.87 -1.25
N TRP A 293 11.80 -7.57 -1.00
CA TRP A 293 11.05 -6.65 -1.86
C TRP A 293 11.88 -5.45 -2.27
N LEU A 294 11.60 -4.93 -3.47
CA LEU A 294 12.00 -3.60 -3.88
C LEU A 294 10.76 -2.81 -4.29
N LEU A 295 10.69 -1.55 -3.85
CA LEU A 295 9.60 -0.62 -4.15
C LEU A 295 10.18 0.61 -4.81
N GLY A 296 9.64 0.99 -5.97
CA GLY A 296 10.09 2.16 -6.70
C GLY A 296 8.91 2.98 -7.20
N THR A 297 9.19 4.24 -7.50
CA THR A 297 8.15 5.19 -7.92
C THR A 297 8.66 6.14 -9.00
N TYR A 298 7.74 6.51 -9.88
CA TYR A 298 7.93 7.48 -10.96
C TYR A 298 6.93 8.62 -10.81
N GLY A 299 7.37 9.82 -11.17
CA GLY A 299 6.54 11.01 -11.23
C GLY A 299 6.44 11.52 -12.66
N TYR A 300 5.26 12.00 -13.06
CA TYR A 300 5.08 12.55 -14.39
C TYR A 300 5.70 13.95 -14.50
N ASP A 301 6.56 14.15 -15.50
CA ASP A 301 7.11 15.47 -15.86
C ASP A 301 6.94 15.74 -17.36
N GLY A 302 5.99 16.61 -17.69
CA GLY A 302 5.70 17.03 -19.07
C GLY A 302 6.86 17.74 -19.77
N ASN A 303 7.89 18.17 -19.04
CA ASN A 303 9.12 18.74 -19.61
C ASN A 303 10.20 17.66 -19.86
N ALA A 304 10.03 16.45 -19.34
CA ALA A 304 10.95 15.35 -19.58
C ALA A 304 10.97 14.98 -21.07
N LYS A 305 12.12 14.50 -21.54
CA LYS A 305 12.28 14.05 -22.92
C LYS A 305 11.47 12.77 -23.14
N GLY A 306 10.69 12.72 -24.21
CA GLY A 306 9.92 11.54 -24.58
C GLY A 306 8.75 11.90 -25.47
N GLU A 307 8.45 11.03 -26.43
CA GLU A 307 7.33 11.20 -27.36
C GLU A 307 5.99 10.72 -26.76
N THR A 308 6.04 9.80 -25.80
CA THR A 308 4.86 9.22 -25.14
C THR A 308 4.74 9.70 -23.68
N PRO A 309 3.54 9.70 -23.09
CA PRO A 309 3.37 9.98 -21.66
C PRO A 309 4.22 9.04 -20.78
N TRP A 310 4.32 7.77 -21.18
CA TRP A 310 5.12 6.76 -20.49
C TRP A 310 6.62 7.06 -20.48
N ALA A 311 7.15 7.60 -21.57
CA ALA A 311 8.55 8.00 -21.67
C ALA A 311 8.87 9.22 -20.79
N ARG A 312 7.85 10.00 -20.40
CA ARG A 312 7.95 11.18 -19.53
C ARG A 312 7.72 10.88 -18.04
N MET A 313 7.56 9.60 -17.70
CA MET A 313 7.64 9.15 -16.32
C MET A 313 9.10 9.25 -15.86
N THR A 314 9.39 10.23 -15.00
CA THR A 314 10.70 10.48 -14.42
C THR A 314 10.91 9.60 -13.19
N PRO A 315 11.99 8.81 -13.10
CA PRO A 315 12.24 7.98 -11.92
C PRO A 315 12.48 8.86 -10.69
N LEU A 316 11.79 8.57 -9.59
CA LEU A 316 11.92 9.33 -8.34
C LEU A 316 12.85 8.60 -7.36
N GLY A 317 12.77 7.27 -7.31
CA GLY A 317 13.69 6.45 -6.52
C GLY A 317 13.31 4.98 -6.46
N LEU A 318 14.15 4.21 -5.77
CA LEU A 318 13.99 2.79 -5.48
C LEU A 318 14.42 2.49 -4.03
N GLN A 319 13.63 1.74 -3.27
CA GLN A 319 13.95 1.25 -1.92
C GLN A 319 14.06 -0.28 -1.91
N TRP A 320 15.02 -0.79 -1.14
CA TRP A 320 15.19 -2.22 -0.81
C TRP A 320 15.42 -2.44 0.70
N GLY A 321 15.39 -1.37 1.48
CA GLY A 321 15.52 -1.32 2.94
C GLY A 321 15.02 0.02 3.50
N ASN A 322 14.56 0.04 4.74
CA ASN A 322 14.01 1.21 5.42
C ASN A 322 15.07 1.98 6.23
N ASN A 323 16.33 1.56 6.19
CA ASN A 323 17.43 2.12 6.98
C ASN A 323 17.07 2.21 8.47
N PRO A 324 16.81 1.09 9.16
CA PRO A 324 16.21 1.07 10.51
C PRO A 324 17.07 1.73 11.59
N LYS A 325 18.37 1.88 11.33
CA LYS A 325 19.34 2.49 12.27
C LYS A 325 19.54 3.98 12.06
N VAL A 326 18.95 4.57 11.02
CA VAL A 326 19.15 5.97 10.65
C VAL A 326 17.93 6.79 11.07
N THR A 327 18.09 7.56 12.13
CA THR A 327 17.05 8.42 12.71
C THR A 327 16.85 9.71 11.91
N TYR A 328 15.75 10.44 12.19
CA TYR A 328 15.48 11.72 11.54
C TYR A 328 16.61 12.74 11.74
N ALA A 329 17.18 12.81 12.96
CA ALA A 329 18.22 13.79 13.30
C ALA A 329 19.55 13.53 12.58
N GLU A 330 19.81 12.29 12.16
CA GLU A 330 20.98 11.94 11.35
C GLU A 330 20.81 12.39 9.90
N THR A 331 19.56 12.48 9.43
CA THR A 331 19.25 12.90 8.07
C THR A 331 18.89 14.37 7.96
N CYS A 332 18.22 15.01 8.92
CA CYS A 332 17.62 16.33 8.71
C CYS A 332 17.91 17.27 9.89
N LYS A 333 18.28 18.52 9.59
CA LYS A 333 18.60 19.56 10.59
C LYS A 333 17.35 20.30 11.09
N GLY A 334 16.38 19.54 11.60
CA GLY A 334 15.07 20.04 12.05
C GLY A 334 14.00 19.98 10.95
N ARG A 335 12.77 20.40 11.28
CA ARG A 335 11.59 20.29 10.39
C ARG A 335 11.77 20.94 9.02
N ASN A 336 12.28 22.18 9.01
CA ASN A 336 12.47 22.96 7.79
C ASN A 336 13.96 23.01 7.38
N GLY A 337 14.81 22.21 8.02
CA GLY A 337 16.24 22.20 7.76
C GLY A 337 16.58 21.34 6.55
N PRO A 338 17.77 21.53 5.94
CA PRO A 338 18.23 20.66 4.88
C PRO A 338 18.38 19.22 5.39
N CYS A 339 18.08 18.26 4.52
CA CYS A 339 18.35 16.86 4.78
C CYS A 339 19.61 16.38 4.02
N ASP A 340 20.49 15.65 4.70
CA ASP A 340 21.54 14.81 4.13
C ASP A 340 21.04 13.37 4.05
N TYR A 341 20.97 12.87 2.83
CA TYR A 341 20.45 11.54 2.54
C TYR A 341 21.56 10.50 2.41
N LYS A 342 22.85 10.88 2.50
CA LYS A 342 23.97 9.95 2.42
C LYS A 342 23.91 8.81 3.46
N PRO A 343 23.38 9.01 4.69
CA PRO A 343 23.24 7.91 5.64
C PRO A 343 22.24 6.83 5.19
N LEU A 344 21.32 7.14 4.28
CA LEU A 344 20.32 6.21 3.78
C LEU A 344 20.93 5.36 2.65
N THR A 345 21.41 4.17 3.01
CA THR A 345 22.12 3.24 2.12
C THR A 345 21.22 2.19 1.49
N GLU A 346 20.01 1.98 2.01
CA GLU A 346 19.08 0.98 1.50
C GLU A 346 18.04 1.55 0.51
N GLN A 347 18.42 2.63 -0.17
CA GLN A 347 17.60 3.27 -1.19
C GLN A 347 18.46 4.06 -2.19
N TRP A 348 17.86 4.38 -3.33
CA TRP A 348 18.34 5.38 -4.27
C TRP A 348 17.25 6.42 -4.51
N ILE A 349 17.65 7.69 -4.57
CA ILE A 349 16.76 8.81 -4.86
C ILE A 349 17.33 9.60 -6.03
N ASN A 350 16.49 9.91 -7.01
CA ASN A 350 16.85 10.81 -8.11
C ASN A 350 16.91 12.26 -7.61
N ARG A 351 18.11 12.74 -7.32
CA ARG A 351 18.34 14.11 -6.82
C ARG A 351 17.97 15.19 -7.82
N GLN A 352 17.98 14.88 -9.12
CA GLN A 352 17.55 15.83 -10.13
C GLN A 352 16.03 15.99 -10.09
N ALA A 353 15.28 14.90 -9.99
CA ALA A 353 13.83 14.95 -9.78
C ALA A 353 13.43 15.69 -8.49
N VAL A 354 14.18 15.53 -7.39
CA VAL A 354 13.98 16.32 -6.16
C VAL A 354 14.06 17.82 -6.47
N LYS A 355 15.09 18.24 -7.21
CA LYS A 355 15.26 19.67 -7.57
C LYS A 355 14.15 20.14 -8.50
N ASP A 356 13.85 19.36 -9.52
CA ASP A 356 12.98 19.82 -10.63
C ASP A 356 11.50 19.74 -10.27
N LEU A 357 11.09 18.82 -9.39
CA LEU A 357 9.68 18.53 -9.13
C LEU A 357 9.26 18.84 -7.68
N ALA A 358 10.17 18.72 -6.71
CA ALA A 358 9.85 18.88 -5.28
C ALA A 358 10.36 20.21 -4.68
N THR A 359 10.71 21.20 -5.52
CA THR A 359 11.08 22.54 -5.04
C THR A 359 10.13 23.64 -5.55
N PRO A 360 9.84 24.67 -4.74
CA PRO A 360 8.93 25.74 -5.12
C PRO A 360 9.28 26.37 -6.47
N PRO A 361 8.27 26.69 -7.31
CA PRO A 361 6.85 26.75 -6.99
C PRO A 361 6.11 25.39 -7.05
N LEU A 362 6.80 24.30 -7.40
CA LEU A 362 6.26 22.95 -7.34
C LEU A 362 6.49 22.35 -5.95
N SER A 363 5.59 21.47 -5.54
CA SER A 363 5.69 20.70 -4.29
C SER A 363 5.37 19.23 -4.58
N PHE A 364 5.77 18.71 -5.74
CA PHE A 364 5.53 17.32 -6.13
C PHE A 364 6.50 16.39 -5.36
N ASN A 365 6.30 16.38 -4.04
CA ASN A 365 7.22 15.86 -3.05
C ASN A 365 7.14 14.34 -2.97
N HIS A 366 8.27 13.69 -3.22
CA HIS A 366 8.43 12.24 -3.22
C HIS A 366 9.43 11.79 -2.15
N LEU A 367 9.59 12.61 -1.12
CA LEU A 367 10.39 12.33 0.06
C LEU A 367 9.49 12.28 1.28
N GLY A 368 9.54 11.15 1.96
CA GLY A 368 8.88 10.92 3.23
C GLY A 368 9.79 11.17 4.43
N PHE A 369 9.52 10.48 5.53
CA PHE A 369 10.16 10.72 6.82
C PHE A 369 11.68 10.53 6.78
N GLY A 370 12.41 11.61 7.14
CA GLY A 370 13.87 11.63 7.11
C GLY A 370 14.47 11.59 5.70
N GLY A 371 13.69 11.86 4.66
CA GLY A 371 14.18 11.81 3.27
C GLY A 371 14.20 10.41 2.66
N ARG A 372 13.46 9.47 3.25
CA ARG A 372 13.19 8.16 2.64
C ARG A 372 12.28 8.34 1.42
N LEU A 373 12.37 7.43 0.45
CA LEU A 373 11.51 7.48 -0.72
C LEU A 373 10.03 7.37 -0.31
N ALA A 374 9.23 8.24 -0.90
CA ALA A 374 7.78 8.16 -0.94
C ALA A 374 7.32 8.49 -2.37
N GLY A 375 6.04 8.38 -2.64
CA GLY A 375 5.39 8.93 -3.82
C GLY A 375 4.80 10.33 -3.57
N PRO A 376 4.63 11.15 -4.63
CA PRO A 376 3.88 12.40 -4.58
C PRO A 376 2.50 12.34 -3.93
N VAL A 377 1.81 11.20 -4.06
CA VAL A 377 0.48 10.97 -3.46
C VAL A 377 0.52 10.08 -2.21
N ASP A 378 1.71 9.78 -1.70
CA ASP A 378 1.89 8.99 -0.48
C ASP A 378 1.84 9.91 0.76
N ASN A 379 1.70 9.31 1.93
CA ASN A 379 1.77 10.06 3.18
C ASN A 379 3.23 10.43 3.52
N PRO A 380 3.60 11.73 3.59
CA PRO A 380 4.98 12.16 3.83
C PRO A 380 5.51 11.80 5.23
N LYS A 381 4.62 11.34 6.13
CA LYS A 381 4.98 10.87 7.48
C LYS A 381 5.59 9.45 7.48
N SER A 382 5.59 8.76 6.33
CA SER A 382 6.12 7.41 6.17
C SER A 382 7.16 7.34 5.04
N SER A 383 7.32 6.16 4.45
CA SER A 383 8.03 5.89 3.20
C SER A 383 7.29 4.76 2.48
N CYS A 384 7.56 4.52 1.19
CA CYS A 384 6.90 3.44 0.45
C CYS A 384 7.05 2.12 1.21
N MET A 385 8.29 1.75 1.56
CA MET A 385 8.52 0.48 2.24
C MET A 385 8.12 0.49 3.73
N GLY A 386 8.13 1.66 4.39
CA GLY A 386 7.62 1.82 5.75
C GLY A 386 6.12 1.60 5.86
N CYS A 387 5.35 2.06 4.86
CA CYS A 387 3.93 1.78 4.73
C CYS A 387 3.69 0.30 4.40
N HIS A 388 4.36 -0.24 3.37
CA HIS A 388 4.05 -1.57 2.86
C HIS A 388 4.47 -2.70 3.80
N GLN A 389 5.46 -2.51 4.67
CA GLN A 389 5.85 -3.55 5.63
C GLN A 389 4.77 -3.84 6.68
N THR A 390 3.78 -2.94 6.89
CA THR A 390 2.69 -3.18 7.84
C THR A 390 1.60 -4.09 7.28
N ALA A 391 1.71 -4.46 5.99
CA ALA A 391 0.73 -5.28 5.29
C ALA A 391 0.50 -6.63 5.98
N GLY A 392 -0.68 -6.79 6.57
CA GLY A 392 -1.06 -7.99 7.29
C GLY A 392 -2.53 -7.97 7.68
N PHE A 393 -2.99 -9.08 8.23
CA PHE A 393 -4.38 -9.30 8.58
C PHE A 393 -4.52 -9.83 10.01
N PRO A 394 -5.34 -9.21 10.88
CA PRO A 394 -6.03 -7.93 10.68
C PRO A 394 -5.07 -6.78 10.34
N MET A 395 -5.59 -5.74 9.71
CA MET A 395 -4.80 -4.56 9.44
C MET A 395 -4.44 -3.84 10.74
N VAL A 396 -3.25 -3.23 10.74
CA VAL A 396 -2.75 -2.36 11.80
C VAL A 396 -2.51 -0.98 11.21
N PRO A 397 -2.43 0.06 12.04
CA PRO A 397 -2.12 1.40 11.58
C PRO A 397 -0.90 1.43 10.67
N ILE A 398 -1.03 2.07 9.50
CA ILE A 398 0.06 2.19 8.51
C ILE A 398 1.07 3.28 8.89
N LEU A 399 0.70 4.16 9.83
CA LEU A 399 1.52 5.24 10.37
C LEU A 399 1.61 5.14 11.88
N ALA A 400 2.74 5.56 12.44
CA ALA A 400 2.92 5.67 13.89
C ALA A 400 1.90 6.63 14.52
N GLU A 401 1.54 7.71 13.82
CA GLU A 401 0.55 8.70 14.24
C GLU A 401 -0.85 8.10 14.43
N PHE A 402 -1.17 7.05 13.67
CA PHE A 402 -2.45 6.35 13.75
C PHE A 402 -2.42 5.18 14.73
N ALA A 403 -1.27 4.91 15.35
CA ALA A 403 -1.14 3.93 16.40
C ALA A 403 -1.97 4.33 17.64
N PRO A 404 -2.41 3.36 18.47
CA PRO A 404 -3.21 3.65 19.67
C PRO A 404 -2.57 4.66 20.62
N ASN A 405 -1.24 4.66 20.70
CA ASN A 405 -0.46 5.57 21.53
C ASN A 405 -0.08 6.87 20.82
N GLY A 406 -0.41 7.03 19.53
CA GLY A 406 0.03 8.15 18.69
C GLY A 406 -0.43 9.50 19.25
N ALA A 407 -1.71 9.62 19.58
CA ALA A 407 -2.28 10.85 20.16
C ALA A 407 -1.73 11.13 21.56
N VAL A 408 -1.60 10.10 22.41
CA VAL A 408 -1.07 10.23 23.78
C VAL A 408 0.39 10.70 23.77
N LEU A 409 1.17 10.22 22.80
CA LEU A 409 2.57 10.58 22.63
C LEU A 409 2.77 11.86 21.80
N GLY A 410 1.67 12.51 21.38
CA GLY A 410 1.71 13.73 20.58
C GLY A 410 2.46 13.55 19.25
N LEU A 411 2.36 12.38 18.64
CA LEU A 411 3.07 12.07 17.40
C LEU A 411 2.55 12.93 16.26
N ASP A 412 3.46 13.70 15.68
CA ASP A 412 3.24 14.42 14.44
C ASP A 412 4.58 14.50 13.70
N ALA A 413 4.83 13.58 12.75
CA ALA A 413 6.07 13.58 11.99
C ALA A 413 6.30 14.88 11.19
N GLU A 414 5.24 15.62 10.87
CA GLU A 414 5.36 16.87 10.13
C GLU A 414 5.76 18.01 11.07
N LYS A 415 5.13 18.14 12.24
CA LYS A 415 5.39 19.26 13.16
C LYS A 415 6.50 18.98 14.18
N HIS A 416 6.58 17.74 14.63
CA HIS A 416 7.42 17.28 15.73
C HIS A 416 8.15 15.98 15.34
N PRO A 417 8.94 16.00 14.25
CA PRO A 417 9.61 14.81 13.73
C PRO A 417 10.54 14.14 14.75
N GLU A 418 10.99 14.85 15.79
CA GLU A 418 11.85 14.37 16.88
C GLU A 418 11.13 13.53 17.94
N THR A 419 9.80 13.62 18.05
CA THR A 419 9.04 12.95 19.10
C THR A 419 9.14 11.43 19.01
N ALA A 420 9.23 10.75 20.16
CA ALA A 420 9.18 9.29 20.28
C ALA A 420 9.92 8.50 19.16
N GLN A 421 11.16 8.88 18.84
CA GLN A 421 11.91 8.28 17.72
C GLN A 421 11.95 6.75 17.76
N GLY A 422 12.07 6.14 18.94
CA GLY A 422 12.06 4.69 19.06
C GLY A 422 10.77 4.07 18.49
N LEU A 423 9.60 4.61 18.85
CA LEU A 423 8.32 4.15 18.32
C LEU A 423 8.19 4.41 16.82
N ARG A 424 8.58 5.61 16.37
CA ARG A 424 8.50 5.95 14.94
C ARG A 424 9.43 5.07 14.09
N MET A 425 10.65 4.82 14.55
CA MET A 425 11.63 3.98 13.85
C MET A 425 11.22 2.50 13.75
N MET A 426 10.26 2.02 14.57
CA MET A 426 9.68 0.68 14.35
C MET A 426 8.94 0.59 13.01
N TYR A 427 8.31 1.67 12.55
CA TYR A 427 7.67 1.78 11.23
C TYR A 427 8.68 1.92 10.07
N PHE A 428 9.97 1.92 10.38
CA PHE A 428 11.07 1.90 9.42
C PHE A 428 12.00 0.71 9.69
N GLY A 429 11.45 -0.38 10.22
CA GLY A 429 12.10 -1.68 10.28
C GLY A 429 12.33 -2.31 8.90
N ASN A 430 13.16 -3.35 8.83
CA ASN A 430 13.27 -4.23 7.67
C ASN A 430 12.56 -5.55 7.98
N VAL A 431 11.22 -5.52 8.06
CA VAL A 431 10.44 -6.75 8.28
C VAL A 431 10.66 -7.70 7.10
N PRO A 432 11.15 -8.93 7.33
CA PRO A 432 11.34 -9.91 6.26
C PRO A 432 10.01 -10.26 5.58
N GLY A 433 10.04 -10.49 4.26
CA GLY A 433 8.85 -10.87 3.52
C GLY A 433 8.15 -12.10 4.11
N GLY A 434 6.83 -12.02 4.23
CA GLY A 434 5.96 -13.03 4.84
C GLY A 434 5.93 -13.07 6.37
N ALA A 435 6.69 -12.21 7.05
CA ALA A 435 6.54 -12.00 8.49
C ALA A 435 5.45 -10.95 8.78
N VAL A 436 4.78 -11.06 9.93
CA VAL A 436 3.87 -10.01 10.41
C VAL A 436 4.67 -8.84 10.95
N PHE A 437 4.15 -7.63 10.76
CA PHE A 437 4.75 -6.42 11.35
C PHE A 437 4.49 -6.34 12.85
N SER A 438 3.29 -6.73 13.27
CA SER A 438 2.86 -6.72 14.67
C SER A 438 2.31 -8.07 15.09
N ASP A 439 2.54 -8.41 16.36
CA ASP A 439 1.96 -9.52 17.10
C ASP A 439 0.42 -9.43 17.27
N THR A 440 -0.19 -8.32 16.87
CA THR A 440 -1.65 -8.16 16.77
C THR A 440 -2.21 -8.68 15.45
N GLN A 441 -1.34 -9.01 14.48
CA GLN A 441 -1.73 -9.59 13.19
C GLN A 441 -1.67 -11.12 13.26
N LEU A 442 -2.65 -11.79 12.64
CA LEU A 442 -2.67 -13.25 12.50
C LEU A 442 -1.80 -13.73 11.34
N TYR A 443 -1.84 -12.99 10.23
CA TYR A 443 -1.21 -13.39 8.98
C TYR A 443 -0.51 -12.20 8.35
N SER A 444 0.69 -12.42 7.82
CA SER A 444 1.34 -11.44 6.94
C SER A 444 0.59 -11.38 5.62
N SER A 445 0.47 -10.19 5.02
CA SER A 445 0.11 -10.04 3.60
C SER A 445 1.36 -9.79 2.76
N ASP A 446 2.51 -10.21 3.28
CA ASP A 446 3.84 -9.90 2.80
C ASP A 446 4.07 -8.38 2.76
N TYR A 447 4.13 -7.78 1.56
CA TYR A 447 4.19 -6.33 1.35
C TYR A 447 2.98 -5.82 0.55
N SER A 448 1.90 -6.60 0.52
CA SER A 448 0.68 -6.28 -0.23
C SER A 448 -0.36 -5.58 0.63
N LEU A 449 -0.39 -4.25 0.54
CA LEU A 449 -1.46 -3.46 1.14
C LEU A 449 -2.82 -3.77 0.51
N GLN A 450 -2.90 -4.01 -0.81
CA GLN A 450 -4.17 -4.36 -1.44
C GLN A 450 -4.74 -5.70 -0.97
N LEU A 451 -3.90 -6.70 -0.68
CA LEU A 451 -4.38 -7.95 -0.09
C LEU A 451 -4.90 -7.71 1.34
N ALA A 452 -4.13 -6.96 2.15
CA ALA A 452 -4.53 -6.63 3.52
C ALA A 452 -5.87 -5.87 3.53
N MET A 453 -6.01 -4.84 2.70
CA MET A 453 -7.23 -4.06 2.51
C MET A 453 -8.38 -4.91 1.99
N GLY A 454 -8.15 -5.73 0.95
CA GLY A 454 -9.18 -6.60 0.40
C GLY A 454 -9.74 -7.58 1.44
N LEU A 455 -8.89 -8.13 2.31
CA LEU A 455 -9.33 -8.97 3.43
C LEU A 455 -10.10 -8.16 4.49
N GLN A 456 -9.66 -6.94 4.80
CA GLN A 456 -10.34 -6.04 5.73
C GLN A 456 -11.73 -5.64 5.21
N ASN A 457 -11.83 -5.31 3.93
CA ASN A 457 -13.07 -5.01 3.21
C ASN A 457 -14.00 -6.22 3.24
N PHE A 458 -13.50 -7.42 2.92
CA PHE A 458 -14.26 -8.67 3.00
C PHE A 458 -14.90 -8.86 4.37
N VAL A 459 -14.12 -8.78 5.46
CA VAL A 459 -14.66 -9.03 6.80
C VAL A 459 -15.57 -7.92 7.30
N SER A 460 -15.37 -6.68 6.87
CA SER A 460 -16.27 -5.58 7.23
C SER A 460 -17.72 -5.83 6.79
N LEU A 461 -17.90 -6.48 5.63
CA LEU A 461 -19.22 -6.81 5.09
C LEU A 461 -19.69 -8.19 5.53
N ARG A 462 -18.82 -9.19 5.43
CA ARG A 462 -19.21 -10.61 5.61
C ARG A 462 -19.19 -11.07 7.07
N CYS A 463 -18.55 -10.32 7.95
CA CYS A 463 -18.56 -10.56 9.39
C CYS A 463 -19.41 -9.54 10.17
N ALA A 464 -20.13 -8.65 9.48
CA ALA A 464 -21.08 -7.73 10.11
C ALA A 464 -22.14 -8.51 10.92
N LYS A 465 -22.69 -7.88 11.96
CA LYS A 465 -23.64 -8.51 12.89
C LYS A 465 -24.86 -9.09 12.19
N ASP A 466 -25.30 -8.45 11.13
CA ASP A 466 -26.44 -8.75 10.27
C ASP A 466 -26.05 -9.39 8.93
N ALA A 467 -24.77 -9.74 8.74
CA ALA A 467 -24.31 -10.40 7.53
C ALA A 467 -25.04 -11.74 7.29
N PRO A 468 -25.45 -12.04 6.04
CA PRO A 468 -26.17 -13.26 5.70
C PRO A 468 -25.32 -14.52 5.90
N SER A 469 -25.99 -15.66 6.08
CA SER A 469 -25.34 -16.98 6.22
C SER A 469 -25.07 -17.62 4.84
N PRO A 470 -24.08 -18.52 4.73
CA PRO A 470 -23.14 -18.94 5.78
C PRO A 470 -22.08 -17.88 6.08
N ARG A 471 -21.67 -17.79 7.34
CA ARG A 471 -20.57 -16.89 7.72
C ARG A 471 -19.23 -17.51 7.37
N PRO A 472 -18.30 -16.73 6.78
CA PRO A 472 -16.94 -17.17 6.54
C PRO A 472 -16.26 -17.61 7.84
N SER A 473 -15.41 -18.64 7.75
CA SER A 473 -14.60 -19.14 8.86
C SER A 473 -13.72 -18.04 9.47
N LEU A 474 -13.29 -17.07 8.65
CA LEU A 474 -12.46 -15.96 9.07
C LEU A 474 -13.12 -15.11 10.16
N CYS A 475 -14.45 -14.99 10.16
CA CYS A 475 -15.19 -14.26 11.20
C CYS A 475 -15.01 -14.90 12.59
N GLY A 476 -15.02 -16.24 12.66
CA GLY A 476 -14.75 -16.97 13.90
C GLY A 476 -13.30 -16.82 14.36
N GLN A 477 -12.35 -16.97 13.42
CA GLN A 477 -10.92 -16.78 13.69
C GLN A 477 -10.62 -15.40 14.27
N LEU A 478 -11.20 -14.35 13.70
CA LEU A 478 -11.07 -12.98 14.19
C LEU A 478 -11.65 -12.78 15.58
N ALA A 479 -12.83 -13.35 15.84
CA ALA A 479 -13.47 -13.25 17.15
C ALA A 479 -12.63 -13.93 18.25
N ASP A 480 -12.07 -15.11 17.94
CA ASP A 480 -11.21 -15.85 18.86
C ASP A 480 -9.86 -15.17 19.05
N TRP A 481 -9.26 -14.67 17.98
CA TRP A 481 -8.04 -13.87 18.06
C TRP A 481 -8.22 -12.63 18.91
N THR A 482 -9.30 -11.87 18.69
CA THR A 482 -9.64 -10.70 19.50
C THR A 482 -9.80 -11.07 20.98
N ARG A 483 -10.37 -12.24 21.28
CA ARG A 483 -10.53 -12.75 22.64
C ARG A 483 -9.19 -13.12 23.28
N LEU A 484 -8.29 -13.74 22.52
CA LEU A 484 -6.94 -14.09 22.97
C LEU A 484 -6.11 -12.83 23.21
N GLN A 485 -6.15 -11.88 22.29
CA GLN A 485 -5.51 -10.58 22.42
C GLN A 485 -6.00 -9.89 23.69
N ARG A 486 -7.31 -9.75 23.92
CA ARG A 486 -7.83 -9.19 25.19
C ARG A 486 -7.34 -9.93 26.43
N LYS A 487 -7.24 -11.26 26.42
CA LYS A 487 -6.71 -12.03 27.56
C LYS A 487 -5.22 -11.78 27.80
N ALA A 488 -4.44 -11.64 26.73
CA ALA A 488 -3.01 -11.30 26.81
C ALA A 488 -2.80 -9.83 27.23
N ILE A 489 -3.76 -8.96 26.91
CA ILE A 489 -3.77 -7.50 27.05
C ILE A 489 -4.58 -7.03 28.28
N ASP A 490 -5.28 -7.90 29.02
CA ASP A 490 -5.95 -7.57 30.30
C ASP A 490 -4.95 -7.12 31.40
N SER A 491 -3.66 -7.13 31.10
CA SER A 491 -2.58 -6.52 31.88
C SER A 491 -2.03 -5.19 31.30
N VAL A 492 -2.42 -4.76 30.10
CA VAL A 492 -2.00 -3.49 29.43
C VAL A 492 -3.06 -3.03 28.41
N SER A 493 -3.82 -1.95 28.65
CA SER A 493 -4.82 -1.42 27.71
C SER A 493 -4.25 -1.08 26.32
N VAL A 494 -4.80 -1.67 25.24
CA VAL A 494 -4.56 -1.20 23.86
C VAL A 494 -5.90 -0.97 23.15
N PHE A 495 -6.19 0.30 22.87
CA PHE A 495 -7.26 0.75 21.97
C PHE A 495 -6.93 0.32 20.53
N GLY A 496 -7.91 0.00 19.67
CA GLY A 496 -7.66 -0.10 18.22
C GLY A 496 -8.32 -1.23 17.45
N THR A 497 -8.87 -2.27 18.10
CA THR A 497 -9.75 -3.20 17.36
C THR A 497 -11.10 -2.53 17.05
N PRO A 498 -11.64 -2.59 15.81
CA PRO A 498 -13.03 -2.25 15.55
C PRO A 498 -13.96 -3.08 16.44
N GLY A 499 -15.01 -2.47 16.97
CA GLY A 499 -16.01 -3.19 17.75
C GLY A 499 -16.74 -4.25 16.89
N PRO A 500 -17.52 -5.16 17.50
CA PRO A 500 -18.27 -6.23 16.80
C PRO A 500 -19.31 -5.78 15.74
N GLY A 501 -19.37 -4.49 15.43
CA GLY A 501 -20.21 -3.89 14.39
C GLY A 501 -19.50 -2.84 13.53
N GLY A 502 -18.16 -2.90 13.42
CA GLY A 502 -17.39 -2.01 12.54
C GLY A 502 -17.24 -0.56 13.01
N ALA A 503 -17.85 -0.17 14.12
CA ALA A 503 -17.66 1.16 14.71
C ALA A 503 -16.35 1.25 15.53
N PRO A 504 -15.72 2.44 15.60
CA PRO A 504 -14.63 2.70 16.54
C PRO A 504 -15.06 2.39 17.98
N ILE A 505 -14.21 1.73 18.77
CA ILE A 505 -14.47 1.54 20.20
C ILE A 505 -14.46 2.91 20.87
N THR A 506 -15.59 3.29 21.47
CA THR A 506 -15.69 4.51 22.27
C THR A 506 -14.85 4.33 23.55
N PRO A 507 -13.91 5.24 23.86
CA PRO A 507 -13.19 5.20 25.13
C PRO A 507 -14.18 5.30 26.30
N LYS A 508 -14.01 4.43 27.29
CA LYS A 508 -14.56 4.67 28.64
C LYS A 508 -13.52 5.39 29.48
#